data_AF-A0A7S2SZL7-F1
#
_entry.id   AF-A0A7S2SZL7-F1
#
_cell.length_a   1.000
_cell.length_b   1.000
_cell.length_c   1.000
_cell.angle_alpha   90.00
_cell.angle_beta   90.00
_cell.angle_gamma   90.00
#
_symmetry.space_group_name_H-M   'P 1'
#
loop_
_entity.id
_entity.type
_entity.pdbx_description
1 polymer ?
#
loop_
_entity_poly.entity_id
_entity_poly.type
_entity_poly.pdbx_seq_one_letter_code
_entity_poly.pdbx_strand_id
1 'polypeptide(L)'
;MAATTLRRLAGTQVAKSQVKGESRGVISCLRGLRLHQGLRKSSPLSFGRKTAAGNALLCSCDAGEPRGVMDSASFTMGIRGEVHGLRDGGSGAREQSHHWGASSRHPLRCYGVGRAGEGGNSPRRVVFLGTPEAAAVVLRDLMAAAEESKGGKDAFEVSAVVTRPSKRKTHGKVMEGSPVASVASELGLGEHAILSPQSAKDESFLEAMRDIGPDLCVTAAYGNLLPPNFLDIPTFGTVNIHPSELPCLRGPAPVQRAILRGDRRLCVSLAFTVFRMDAGKIIGQKWLSIGSNETSDVALSRLFSIGSEMLVESMPELLSGRAQETATEQDETRVTHAPKLSKEEGVLQPHVMTAKECHDVCCALNIWPGTSVNCNCVTPVKKGGKG
;
A
#
# COMPACT_ATOMS: atom_id res chain seq x y z
N MET A 1 9.42 -58.94 -29.18
CA MET A 1 9.39 -59.60 -27.86
C MET A 1 8.83 -58.60 -26.84
N ALA A 2 7.63 -58.92 -26.35
CA ALA A 2 6.93 -58.49 -25.13
C ALA A 2 6.91 -56.97 -24.79
N ALA A 3 5.81 -56.20 -24.88
CA ALA A 3 4.49 -56.33 -24.21
C ALA A 3 4.63 -56.13 -22.68
N THR A 4 3.86 -55.34 -21.91
CA THR A 4 2.40 -55.15 -21.81
C THR A 4 2.20 -54.07 -20.71
N THR A 5 1.56 -52.91 -20.93
CA THR A 5 0.12 -52.57 -20.70
C THR A 5 -0.35 -52.35 -19.24
N LEU A 6 -1.18 -51.28 -19.09
CA LEU A 6 -2.26 -50.97 -18.10
C LEU A 6 -1.85 -50.36 -16.74
N ARG A 7 -2.26 -49.12 -16.41
CA ARG A 7 -3.58 -48.53 -16.05
C ARG A 7 -4.16 -48.99 -14.70
N ARG A 8 -4.32 -47.98 -13.81
CA ARG A 8 -5.50 -47.64 -12.99
C ARG A 8 -6.06 -48.72 -12.04
N LEU A 9 -6.12 -48.42 -10.72
CA LEU A 9 -7.36 -48.08 -9.99
C LEU A 9 -7.16 -47.94 -8.47
N ALA A 10 -8.15 -47.28 -7.88
CA ALA A 10 -8.37 -46.85 -6.50
C ALA A 10 -8.27 -47.93 -5.41
N GLY A 11 -8.16 -47.49 -4.14
CA GLY A 11 -8.40 -48.35 -2.98
C GLY A 11 -8.13 -47.67 -1.64
N THR A 12 -9.17 -47.07 -1.07
CA THR A 12 -9.31 -46.64 0.33
C THR A 12 -9.01 -47.75 1.35
N GLN A 13 -8.35 -47.41 2.46
CA GLN A 13 -8.63 -48.04 3.76
C GLN A 13 -8.36 -47.10 4.95
N VAL A 14 -9.32 -47.14 5.86
CA VAL A 14 -9.46 -46.42 7.13
C VAL A 14 -8.91 -47.29 8.26
N ALA A 15 -8.23 -46.71 9.26
CA ALA A 15 -8.55 -46.83 10.70
C ALA A 15 -7.36 -46.64 11.67
N LYS A 16 -7.59 -45.72 12.63
CA LYS A 16 -7.28 -45.79 14.08
C LYS A 16 -5.81 -45.87 14.54
N SER A 17 -5.32 -44.81 15.21
CA SER A 17 -5.39 -44.65 16.69
C SER A 17 -4.25 -43.78 17.29
N GLN A 18 -4.63 -43.05 18.34
CA GLN A 18 -3.83 -42.59 19.50
C GLN A 18 -2.78 -41.47 19.36
N VAL A 19 -3.26 -40.26 19.68
CA VAL A 19 -2.82 -39.38 20.79
C VAL A 19 -1.56 -39.78 21.57
N LYS A 20 -0.53 -38.92 21.46
CA LYS A 20 0.49 -38.48 22.45
C LYS A 20 1.42 -37.55 21.65
N GLY A 21 1.74 -36.31 21.98
CA GLY A 21 1.72 -35.53 23.20
C GLY A 21 2.80 -34.46 22.98
N GLU A 22 2.42 -33.20 23.13
CA GLU A 22 3.26 -32.00 22.93
C GLU A 22 4.54 -32.02 23.76
N SER A 23 5.59 -31.34 23.29
CA SER A 23 6.24 -30.20 23.97
C SER A 23 7.71 -30.01 23.59
N ARG A 24 7.99 -29.38 22.44
CA ARG A 24 9.26 -28.69 22.18
C ARG A 24 9.04 -27.54 21.19
N GLY A 25 9.12 -26.30 21.66
CA GLY A 25 9.09 -25.15 20.76
C GLY A 25 8.78 -23.80 21.41
N VAL A 26 9.51 -23.41 22.47
CA VAL A 26 9.49 -22.01 22.95
C VAL A 26 10.88 -21.61 23.42
N ILE A 27 11.82 -21.38 22.49
CA ILE A 27 12.94 -20.41 22.65
C ILE A 27 13.39 -20.02 21.24
N SER A 28 12.80 -18.96 20.65
CA SER A 28 13.43 -18.12 19.61
C SER A 28 12.49 -16.99 19.18
N CYS A 29 12.26 -16.00 20.04
CA CYS A 29 11.69 -14.71 19.63
C CYS A 29 12.02 -13.62 20.65
N LEU A 30 13.31 -13.40 20.90
CA LEU A 30 13.83 -12.26 21.67
C LEU A 30 15.18 -11.82 21.09
N ARG A 31 15.19 -11.37 19.83
CA ARG A 31 16.29 -10.56 19.30
C ARG A 31 15.74 -9.17 19.01
N GLY A 32 15.88 -8.26 19.98
CA GLY A 32 15.46 -6.86 19.81
C GLY A 32 15.36 -6.03 21.08
N LEU A 33 15.25 -6.64 22.27
CA LEU A 33 15.27 -5.89 23.53
C LEU A 33 16.69 -5.38 23.84
N ARG A 34 16.92 -4.07 23.74
CA ARG A 34 18.07 -3.42 24.35
C ARG A 34 17.80 -3.24 25.84
N LEU A 35 18.33 -4.15 26.65
CA LEU A 35 18.46 -3.95 28.09
C LEU A 35 19.69 -3.08 28.35
N HIS A 36 19.51 -1.88 28.88
CA HIS A 36 20.59 -1.13 29.50
C HIS A 36 20.67 -1.54 30.98
N GLN A 37 21.60 -2.43 31.35
CA GLN A 37 21.91 -2.71 32.75
C GLN A 37 23.41 -2.91 32.99
N GLY A 38 23.93 -2.20 34.00
CA GLY A 38 25.26 -2.39 34.56
C GLY A 38 25.38 -3.74 35.28
N LEU A 39 26.52 -4.38 35.09
CA LEU A 39 26.86 -5.73 35.53
C LEU A 39 26.77 -5.94 37.05
N ARG A 40 26.25 -7.11 37.47
CA ARG A 40 26.89 -8.07 38.40
C ARG A 40 26.17 -9.43 38.34
N LYS A 41 26.97 -10.51 38.28
CA LYS A 41 26.53 -11.91 38.14
C LYS A 41 25.98 -12.48 39.45
N SER A 42 24.87 -13.22 39.41
CA SER A 42 24.60 -14.36 40.31
C SER A 42 23.50 -15.29 39.74
N SER A 43 23.59 -16.57 40.12
CA SER A 43 23.06 -17.79 39.49
C SER A 43 21.58 -18.11 39.82
N PRO A 44 20.92 -19.10 39.16
CA PRO A 44 19.46 -19.18 39.06
C PRO A 44 18.80 -20.03 40.17
N LEU A 45 17.58 -19.67 40.56
CA LEU A 45 16.66 -20.48 41.36
C LEU A 45 15.43 -20.86 40.51
N SER A 46 15.10 -22.14 40.51
CA SER A 46 13.98 -22.76 39.81
C SER A 46 12.65 -22.53 40.54
N PHE A 47 11.57 -22.29 39.79
CA PHE A 47 10.20 -22.28 40.31
C PHE A 47 9.32 -23.28 39.57
N GLY A 48 8.62 -24.10 40.36
CA GLY A 48 7.75 -25.19 39.91
C GLY A 48 6.40 -24.70 39.39
N ARG A 49 5.85 -25.48 38.45
CA ARG A 49 4.48 -25.35 37.91
C ARG A 49 3.46 -25.75 38.96
N LYS A 50 2.37 -24.97 39.06
CA LYS A 50 1.05 -25.49 39.45
C LYS A 50 0.00 -24.98 38.47
N THR A 51 -0.74 -25.93 37.94
CA THR A 51 -1.91 -25.80 37.07
C THR A 51 -3.17 -25.54 37.90
N ALA A 52 -4.11 -24.77 37.35
CA ALA A 52 -5.52 -24.83 37.74
C ALA A 52 -6.40 -24.51 36.53
N ALA A 53 -7.28 -25.45 36.22
CA ALA A 53 -8.36 -25.33 35.25
C ALA A 53 -9.59 -24.68 35.92
N GLY A 54 -10.40 -23.97 35.13
CA GLY A 54 -11.69 -23.43 35.56
C GLY A 54 -12.56 -23.07 34.35
N ASN A 55 -13.75 -23.67 34.31
CA ASN A 55 -14.72 -23.72 33.22
C ASN A 55 -15.14 -22.37 32.61
N ALA A 56 -15.41 -22.38 31.30
CA ALA A 56 -16.22 -21.37 30.61
C ALA A 56 -17.54 -21.99 30.16
N LEU A 57 -18.65 -21.36 30.58
CA LEU A 57 -20.00 -21.60 30.12
C LEU A 57 -20.22 -20.97 28.73
N LEU A 58 -21.15 -21.60 28.00
CA LEU A 58 -21.71 -21.27 26.69
C LEU A 58 -22.15 -19.81 26.48
N CYS A 59 -21.97 -19.32 25.26
CA CYS A 59 -23.05 -18.64 24.52
C CYS A 59 -22.78 -18.75 23.00
N SER A 60 -23.68 -19.42 22.30
CA SER A 60 -23.71 -19.56 20.84
C SER A 60 -24.73 -18.58 20.27
N CYS A 61 -24.38 -17.85 19.20
CA CYS A 61 -25.34 -17.16 18.34
C CYS A 61 -25.00 -17.43 16.87
N ASP A 62 -26.03 -17.85 16.15
CA ASP A 62 -26.12 -18.25 14.74
C ASP A 62 -25.62 -17.21 13.72
N ALA A 63 -25.14 -17.71 12.59
CA ALA A 63 -25.09 -16.99 11.31
C ALA A 63 -25.86 -17.79 10.26
N GLY A 64 -27.03 -17.29 9.87
CA GLY A 64 -27.82 -17.80 8.75
C GLY A 64 -27.42 -17.12 7.44
N GLU A 65 -27.26 -17.93 6.39
CA GLU A 65 -27.14 -17.51 4.99
C GLU A 65 -28.45 -16.94 4.43
N PRO A 66 -28.42 -16.11 3.37
CA PRO A 66 -29.56 -16.00 2.48
C PRO A 66 -29.28 -16.62 1.10
N ARG A 67 -30.22 -17.48 0.67
CA ARG A 67 -30.43 -17.88 -0.73
C ARG A 67 -31.30 -16.85 -1.44
N GLY A 68 -31.10 -16.75 -2.75
CA GLY A 68 -31.68 -15.72 -3.61
C GLY A 68 -33.17 -15.84 -3.93
N VAL A 69 -33.65 -14.82 -4.65
CA VAL A 69 -34.93 -14.78 -5.35
C VAL A 69 -34.73 -13.99 -6.64
N MET A 70 -35.08 -14.61 -7.77
CA MET A 70 -35.41 -13.95 -9.04
C MET A 70 -36.81 -13.34 -8.93
N ASP A 71 -37.05 -12.17 -9.53
CA ASP A 71 -37.81 -12.02 -10.79
C ASP A 71 -38.48 -10.63 -10.92
N SER A 72 -38.82 -10.34 -12.18
CA SER A 72 -39.77 -9.34 -12.71
C SER A 72 -39.23 -8.03 -13.29
N ALA A 73 -39.38 -7.99 -14.62
CA ALA A 73 -39.31 -6.85 -15.50
C ALA A 73 -40.39 -5.80 -15.18
N SER A 74 -40.08 -4.54 -15.49
CA SER A 74 -41.10 -3.55 -15.87
C SER A 74 -40.50 -2.56 -16.85
N PHE A 75 -41.09 -2.63 -18.04
CA PHE A 75 -40.87 -1.82 -19.22
C PHE A 75 -41.72 -0.55 -19.06
N THR A 76 -41.12 0.63 -19.15
CA THR A 76 -41.89 1.86 -19.43
C THR A 76 -41.10 2.78 -20.35
N MET A 77 -41.83 3.23 -21.37
CA MET A 77 -41.42 3.95 -22.55
C MET A 77 -41.92 5.40 -22.45
N GLY A 78 -41.18 6.35 -23.02
CA GLY A 78 -41.62 7.74 -23.25
C GLY A 78 -41.00 8.74 -22.25
N ILE A 79 -40.61 9.96 -22.60
CA ILE A 79 -40.99 10.82 -23.74
C ILE A 79 -39.83 11.77 -24.06
N ARG A 80 -39.69 12.08 -25.36
CA ARG A 80 -38.82 13.10 -25.95
C ARG A 80 -39.10 14.51 -25.41
N GLY A 81 -38.05 15.29 -25.21
CA GLY A 81 -38.13 16.74 -25.05
C GLY A 81 -36.93 17.42 -25.70
N GLU A 82 -36.99 17.61 -27.02
CA GLU A 82 -36.13 18.55 -27.74
C GLU A 82 -36.57 19.98 -27.38
N VAL A 83 -35.61 20.86 -27.12
CA VAL A 83 -35.83 22.31 -27.19
C VAL A 83 -34.71 22.93 -28.00
N HIS A 84 -35.08 23.46 -29.16
CA HIS A 84 -34.27 24.26 -30.07
C HIS A 84 -34.36 25.76 -29.70
N GLY A 85 -33.27 26.48 -29.95
CA GLY A 85 -33.21 27.95 -30.07
C GLY A 85 -32.01 28.52 -29.31
N LEU A 86 -31.18 29.42 -29.83
CA LEU A 86 -31.21 30.28 -31.01
C LEU A 86 -29.75 30.70 -31.33
N ARG A 87 -29.50 30.99 -32.61
CA ARG A 87 -28.30 31.66 -33.15
C ARG A 87 -28.38 33.18 -32.92
N ASP A 88 -27.23 33.82 -32.80
CA ASP A 88 -26.80 35.10 -33.42
C ASP A 88 -25.25 35.15 -33.25
N GLY A 89 -24.37 35.32 -34.25
CA GLY A 89 -24.16 36.48 -35.14
C GLY A 89 -23.35 37.55 -34.38
N GLY A 90 -22.16 38.06 -34.74
CA GLY A 90 -21.25 38.02 -35.88
C GLY A 90 -20.22 39.17 -35.69
N SER A 91 -19.20 39.25 -36.56
CA SER A 91 -18.17 40.31 -36.71
C SER A 91 -17.07 40.40 -35.63
N GLY A 92 -15.77 40.57 -35.92
CA GLY A 92 -15.07 40.97 -37.14
C GLY A 92 -14.29 42.26 -36.86
N ALA A 93 -12.99 42.17 -36.51
CA ALA A 93 -12.07 43.30 -36.58
C ALA A 93 -10.61 42.81 -36.72
N ARG A 94 -9.90 43.44 -37.65
CA ARG A 94 -8.60 43.09 -38.21
C ARG A 94 -7.80 44.38 -38.25
N GLU A 95 -6.67 44.47 -37.54
CA GLU A 95 -5.66 45.54 -37.67
C GLU A 95 -4.32 45.01 -37.10
N GLN A 96 -3.34 44.66 -37.94
CA GLN A 96 -2.16 45.46 -38.34
C GLN A 96 -1.34 45.97 -37.13
N SER A 97 -0.36 45.20 -36.65
CA SER A 97 1.06 45.18 -37.05
C SER A 97 1.89 46.41 -36.63
N HIS A 98 2.69 46.26 -35.57
CA HIS A 98 3.97 46.94 -35.43
C HIS A 98 5.07 45.94 -35.07
N HIS A 99 6.17 46.08 -35.78
CA HIS A 99 7.32 45.19 -35.91
C HIS A 99 8.49 45.83 -35.16
N TRP A 100 9.10 45.12 -34.21
CA TRP A 100 10.50 45.34 -33.79
C TRP A 100 11.11 43.98 -33.44
N GLY A 101 12.19 43.61 -34.13
CA GLY A 101 13.04 42.45 -33.85
C GLY A 101 13.85 42.63 -32.56
N ALA A 102 14.64 41.67 -32.08
CA ALA A 102 15.12 40.44 -32.68
C ALA A 102 15.61 39.47 -31.59
N SER A 103 15.74 38.19 -31.98
CA SER A 103 16.77 37.22 -31.56
C SER A 103 16.79 36.66 -30.12
N SER A 104 16.27 35.44 -29.96
CA SER A 104 17.09 34.23 -29.77
C SER A 104 16.20 32.98 -29.85
N ARG A 105 16.50 32.11 -30.82
CA ARG A 105 15.68 30.94 -31.19
C ARG A 105 15.88 29.80 -30.18
N HIS A 106 14.82 29.45 -29.46
CA HIS A 106 14.59 28.08 -28.98
C HIS A 106 13.31 27.59 -29.63
N PRO A 107 13.24 26.35 -30.14
CA PRO A 107 12.02 25.86 -30.76
C PRO A 107 10.99 25.63 -29.66
N LEU A 108 10.14 26.64 -29.42
CA LEU A 108 8.90 26.50 -28.68
C LEU A 108 8.02 25.53 -29.46
N ARG A 109 8.06 24.26 -29.07
CA ARG A 109 7.11 23.27 -29.53
C ARG A 109 5.83 23.47 -28.74
N CYS A 110 4.95 24.30 -29.29
CA CYS A 110 3.58 24.46 -28.80
C CYS A 110 2.88 23.09 -28.89
N TYR A 111 2.69 22.41 -27.76
CA TYR A 111 1.76 21.30 -27.69
C TYR A 111 0.37 21.85 -27.40
N GLY A 112 -0.47 21.81 -28.43
CA GLY A 112 -1.87 22.14 -28.34
C GLY A 112 -2.61 21.21 -27.39
N VAL A 113 -3.59 21.81 -26.72
CA VAL A 113 -4.67 21.20 -25.97
C VAL A 113 -5.39 20.14 -26.84
N GLY A 114 -5.59 18.94 -26.28
CA GLY A 114 -6.50 17.92 -26.81
C GLY A 114 -5.90 16.99 -27.87
N ARG A 115 -5.32 15.86 -27.43
CA ARG A 115 -5.19 14.65 -28.26
C ARG A 115 -6.10 13.56 -27.72
N ALA A 116 -7.39 13.71 -28.00
CA ALA A 116 -8.29 12.57 -28.07
C ALA A 116 -8.19 12.00 -29.49
N GLY A 117 -7.64 10.79 -29.61
CA GLY A 117 -7.74 9.96 -30.81
C GLY A 117 -6.78 10.30 -31.96
N GLU A 118 -5.61 9.65 -31.98
CA GLU A 118 -4.96 9.15 -33.20
C GLU A 118 -3.92 8.09 -32.79
N GLY A 119 -4.06 6.87 -33.32
CA GLY A 119 -3.33 5.67 -32.90
C GLY A 119 -1.84 5.71 -33.24
N GLY A 120 -1.06 6.36 -32.38
CA GLY A 120 0.39 6.24 -32.36
C GLY A 120 0.80 4.98 -31.59
N ASN A 121 1.60 4.14 -32.22
CA ASN A 121 2.20 2.91 -31.67
C ASN A 121 3.25 3.17 -30.56
N SER A 122 3.11 4.28 -29.81
CA SER A 122 4.02 4.66 -28.74
C SER A 122 3.49 4.15 -27.40
N PRO A 123 4.34 3.53 -26.56
CA PRO A 123 3.92 3.04 -25.26
C PRO A 123 3.39 4.18 -24.39
N ARG A 124 2.42 3.86 -23.55
CA ARG A 124 1.91 4.77 -22.51
C ARG A 124 2.99 5.05 -21.48
N ARG A 125 3.06 6.29 -21.00
CA ARG A 125 4.07 6.72 -20.02
C ARG A 125 3.53 6.60 -18.61
N VAL A 126 4.15 5.74 -17.81
CA VAL A 126 3.83 5.55 -16.40
C VAL A 126 4.93 6.15 -15.54
N VAL A 127 4.55 6.89 -14.50
CA VAL A 127 5.50 7.35 -13.48
C VAL A 127 5.18 6.68 -12.16
N PHE A 128 6.19 6.04 -11.57
CA PHE A 128 6.05 5.35 -10.29
C PHE A 128 6.55 6.23 -9.14
N LEU A 129 5.80 6.29 -8.04
CA LEU A 129 6.12 7.07 -6.85
C LEU A 129 6.17 6.16 -5.63
N GLY A 130 7.34 6.01 -5.03
CA GLY A 130 7.51 5.13 -3.88
C GLY A 130 8.81 5.38 -3.14
N THR A 131 8.98 4.78 -1.96
CA THR A 131 10.22 4.97 -1.17
C THR A 131 10.69 3.71 -0.45
N PRO A 132 9.86 3.02 0.37
CA PRO A 132 10.34 1.89 1.18
C PRO A 132 10.55 0.63 0.35
N GLU A 133 11.16 -0.39 0.97
CA GLU A 133 11.41 -1.72 0.36
C GLU A 133 10.15 -2.33 -0.25
N ALA A 134 9.01 -2.26 0.46
CA ALA A 134 7.74 -2.79 -0.03
C ALA A 134 7.27 -2.12 -1.33
N ALA A 135 7.60 -0.85 -1.55
CA ALA A 135 7.30 -0.16 -2.80
C ALA A 135 8.28 -0.54 -3.91
N ALA A 136 9.52 -0.92 -3.56
CA ALA A 136 10.50 -1.38 -4.54
C ALA A 136 10.09 -2.71 -5.18
N VAL A 137 9.40 -3.58 -4.43
CA VAL A 137 8.77 -4.80 -4.98
C VAL A 137 7.76 -4.44 -6.06
N VAL A 138 6.86 -3.50 -5.79
CA VAL A 138 5.86 -3.03 -6.77
C VAL A 138 6.53 -2.48 -8.04
N LEU A 139 7.62 -1.71 -7.89
CA LEU A 139 8.38 -1.20 -9.05
C LEU A 139 8.94 -2.35 -9.91
N ARG A 140 9.49 -3.42 -9.31
CA ARG A 140 10.02 -4.56 -10.05
C ARG A 140 8.94 -5.21 -10.90
N ASP A 141 7.77 -5.47 -10.31
CA ASP A 141 6.66 -6.10 -11.02
C ASP A 141 6.10 -5.20 -12.13
N LEU A 142 5.99 -3.89 -11.88
CA LEU A 142 5.53 -2.92 -12.87
C LEU A 142 6.51 -2.82 -14.05
N MET A 143 7.82 -2.84 -13.80
CA MET A 143 8.85 -2.85 -14.83
C MET A 143 8.83 -4.15 -15.65
N ALA A 144 8.62 -5.30 -15.00
CA ALA A 144 8.48 -6.58 -15.69
C ALA A 144 7.22 -6.60 -16.58
N ALA A 145 6.09 -6.14 -16.07
CA ALA A 145 4.86 -6.00 -16.84
C ALA A 145 5.00 -5.02 -18.02
N ALA A 146 5.75 -3.93 -17.84
CA ALA A 146 6.07 -3.00 -18.93
C ALA A 146 6.85 -3.71 -20.04
N GLU A 147 7.87 -4.50 -19.71
CA GLU A 147 8.64 -5.30 -20.67
C GLU A 147 7.76 -6.31 -21.42
N GLU A 148 6.91 -7.04 -20.70
CA GLU A 148 5.98 -8.02 -21.29
C GLU A 148 4.93 -7.37 -22.20
N SER A 149 4.54 -6.12 -21.92
CA SER A 149 3.56 -5.38 -22.71
C SER A 149 4.11 -4.86 -24.04
N LYS A 150 5.43 -4.88 -24.27
CA LYS A 150 6.05 -4.32 -25.47
C LYS A 150 5.51 -4.94 -26.75
N GLY A 151 5.13 -4.08 -27.70
CA GLY A 151 4.56 -4.49 -28.99
C GLY A 151 3.07 -4.84 -28.92
N GLY A 152 2.46 -4.80 -27.74
CA GLY A 152 1.01 -4.92 -27.55
C GLY A 152 0.27 -3.59 -27.74
N LYS A 153 -1.05 -3.66 -27.85
CA LYS A 153 -1.93 -2.48 -27.94
C LYS A 153 -1.95 -1.66 -26.64
N ASP A 154 -1.75 -2.33 -25.51
CA ASP A 154 -1.74 -1.74 -24.18
C ASP A 154 -0.30 -1.57 -23.65
N ALA A 155 0.67 -1.46 -24.57
CA ALA A 155 2.08 -1.27 -24.23
C ALA A 155 2.29 -0.02 -23.37
N PHE A 156 3.10 -0.13 -22.34
CA PHE A 156 3.51 0.99 -21.51
C PHE A 156 4.99 0.89 -21.11
N GLU A 157 5.51 2.00 -20.64
CA GLU A 157 6.86 2.13 -20.10
C GLU A 157 6.81 2.86 -18.77
N VAL A 158 7.79 2.57 -17.90
CA VAL A 158 8.01 3.37 -16.69
C VAL A 158 9.01 4.48 -17.04
N SER A 159 8.50 5.67 -17.38
CA SER A 159 9.32 6.77 -17.88
C SER A 159 10.10 7.50 -16.78
N ALA A 160 9.61 7.44 -15.53
CA ALA A 160 10.33 7.97 -14.38
C ALA A 160 9.90 7.30 -13.06
N VAL A 161 10.79 7.41 -12.07
CA VAL A 161 10.56 7.00 -10.69
C VAL A 161 10.74 8.23 -9.79
N VAL A 162 9.77 8.53 -8.95
CA VAL A 162 9.85 9.57 -7.93
C VAL A 162 10.00 8.92 -6.57
N THR A 163 11.04 9.30 -5.84
CA THR A 163 11.25 8.88 -4.46
C THR A 163 11.53 10.07 -3.56
N ARG A 164 11.64 9.80 -2.26
CA ARG A 164 12.08 10.80 -1.30
C ARG A 164 13.60 10.95 -1.34
N PRO A 165 14.12 12.18 -1.15
CA PRO A 165 15.55 12.39 -1.00
C PRO A 165 16.10 11.55 0.15
N SER A 166 17.31 11.03 -0.02
CA SER A 166 17.97 10.24 1.02
C SER A 166 18.09 11.07 2.29
N LYS A 167 17.64 10.50 3.42
CA LYS A 167 17.84 11.14 4.72
C LYS A 167 19.33 11.08 5.04
N ARG A 168 19.93 12.21 5.43
CA ARG A 168 21.28 12.23 6.03
C ARG A 168 21.31 11.23 7.18
N LYS A 169 22.08 10.14 7.04
CA LYS A 169 22.37 9.25 8.17
C LYS A 169 23.31 9.99 9.12
N THR A 170 22.91 10.19 10.37
CA THR A 170 23.83 10.52 11.45
C THR A 170 24.85 9.38 11.60
N HIS A 171 26.14 9.71 11.66
CA HIS A 171 27.32 8.81 11.72
C HIS A 171 27.87 8.27 10.38
N GLY A 172 28.40 9.15 9.53
CA GLY A 172 29.57 8.86 8.67
C GLY A 172 29.44 7.79 7.57
N LYS A 173 28.27 7.21 7.34
CA LYS A 173 28.02 6.28 6.21
C LYS A 173 27.52 7.02 4.99
N VAL A 174 28.01 6.60 3.83
CA VAL A 174 27.63 7.03 2.48
C VAL A 174 26.11 7.11 2.35
N MET A 175 25.64 8.16 1.69
CA MET A 175 24.22 8.41 1.40
C MET A 175 23.69 7.31 0.47
N GLU A 176 23.17 6.23 1.03
CA GLU A 176 22.37 5.27 0.26
C GLU A 176 21.08 5.97 -0.20
N GLY A 177 20.78 5.88 -1.49
CA GLY A 177 19.49 6.25 -2.03
C GLY A 177 18.35 5.46 -1.35
N SER A 178 17.10 5.89 -1.57
CA SER A 178 15.96 5.08 -1.10
C SER A 178 15.99 3.68 -1.75
N PRO A 179 15.41 2.64 -1.13
CA PRO A 179 15.22 1.33 -1.75
C PRO A 179 14.68 1.39 -3.18
N VAL A 180 13.65 2.20 -3.42
CA VAL A 180 13.05 2.39 -4.76
C VAL A 180 14.05 2.98 -5.78
N ALA A 181 14.87 3.95 -5.37
CA ALA A 181 15.90 4.51 -6.26
C ALA A 181 16.98 3.48 -6.61
N SER A 182 17.46 2.72 -5.62
CA SER A 182 18.45 1.66 -5.85
C SER A 182 17.91 0.63 -6.84
N VAL A 183 16.68 0.17 -6.64
CA VAL A 183 16.02 -0.78 -7.55
C VAL A 183 15.80 -0.19 -8.95
N ALA A 184 15.39 1.07 -9.06
CA ALA A 184 15.23 1.72 -10.36
C ALA A 184 16.55 1.72 -11.16
N SER A 185 17.67 2.08 -10.51
CA SER A 185 19.00 2.04 -11.15
C SER A 185 19.42 0.62 -11.52
N GLU A 186 19.19 -0.37 -10.64
CA GLU A 186 19.48 -1.79 -10.92
C GLU A 186 18.73 -2.32 -12.13
N LEU A 187 17.49 -1.87 -12.33
CA LEU A 187 16.64 -2.24 -13.47
C LEU A 187 16.95 -1.44 -14.75
N GLY A 188 18.01 -0.62 -14.74
CA GLY A 188 18.48 0.11 -15.92
C GLY A 188 17.81 1.46 -16.16
N LEU A 189 17.04 1.98 -15.20
CA LEU A 189 16.48 3.33 -15.31
C LEU A 189 17.60 4.36 -15.15
N GLY A 190 17.73 5.26 -16.13
CA GLY A 190 18.78 6.28 -16.12
C GLY A 190 18.63 7.27 -14.96
N GLU A 191 19.74 7.84 -14.48
CA GLU A 191 19.73 8.76 -13.32
C GLU A 191 18.79 9.96 -13.51
N HIS A 192 18.66 10.47 -14.74
CA HIS A 192 17.76 11.59 -15.08
C HIS A 192 16.27 11.25 -14.91
N ALA A 193 15.91 9.96 -14.91
CA ALA A 193 14.55 9.47 -14.72
C ALA A 193 14.26 9.09 -13.26
N ILE A 194 15.23 9.26 -12.35
CA ILE A 194 15.04 9.05 -10.90
C ILE A 194 14.96 10.41 -10.21
N LEU A 195 13.73 10.85 -9.91
CA LEU A 195 13.44 12.15 -9.33
C LEU A 195 13.35 12.05 -7.80
N SER A 196 13.96 13.02 -7.10
CA SER A 196 13.94 13.10 -5.63
C SER A 196 13.64 14.53 -5.14
N PRO A 197 12.45 15.07 -5.44
CA PRO A 197 12.09 16.44 -5.05
C PRO A 197 12.05 16.57 -3.53
N GLN A 198 12.40 17.76 -3.01
CA GLN A 198 12.27 18.04 -1.58
C GLN A 198 10.79 18.14 -1.18
N SER A 199 9.96 18.67 -2.08
CA SER A 199 8.52 18.79 -1.92
C SER A 199 7.78 18.50 -3.22
N ALA A 200 6.63 17.84 -3.13
CA ALA A 200 5.74 17.62 -4.28
C ALA A 200 5.11 18.92 -4.82
N LYS A 201 5.33 20.05 -4.14
CA LYS A 201 4.90 21.39 -4.55
C LYS A 201 5.98 22.19 -5.29
N ASP A 202 7.20 21.67 -5.39
CA ASP A 202 8.31 22.38 -6.02
C ASP A 202 7.98 22.59 -7.51
N GLU A 203 7.98 23.83 -7.99
CA GLU A 203 7.53 24.11 -9.37
C GLU A 203 8.43 23.45 -10.40
N SER A 204 9.75 23.41 -10.18
CA SER A 204 10.68 22.69 -11.05
C SER A 204 10.38 21.19 -11.14
N PHE A 205 9.83 20.59 -10.08
CA PHE A 205 9.39 19.20 -10.10
C PHE A 205 8.09 19.05 -10.89
N LEU A 206 7.13 19.95 -10.70
CA LEU A 206 5.89 19.95 -11.47
C LEU A 206 6.15 20.18 -12.97
N GLU A 207 7.08 21.08 -13.33
CA GLU A 207 7.55 21.27 -14.70
C GLU A 207 8.15 19.99 -15.29
N ALA A 208 9.07 19.34 -14.57
CA ALA A 208 9.64 18.06 -15.01
C ALA A 208 8.55 16.99 -15.23
N MET A 209 7.55 16.92 -14.34
CA MET A 209 6.41 16.02 -14.50
C MET A 209 5.54 16.36 -15.72
N ARG A 210 5.32 17.65 -16.01
CA ARG A 210 4.59 18.09 -17.21
C ARG A 210 5.39 17.78 -18.49
N ASP A 211 6.71 17.94 -18.46
CA ASP A 211 7.60 17.62 -19.58
C ASP A 211 7.61 16.11 -19.88
N ILE A 212 7.60 15.27 -18.84
CA ILE A 212 7.41 13.83 -18.99
C ILE A 212 6.02 13.54 -19.57
N GLY A 213 4.99 14.29 -19.16
CA GLY A 213 3.61 14.13 -19.61
C GLY A 213 3.10 12.70 -19.39
N PRO A 214 3.04 12.21 -18.14
CA PRO A 214 2.60 10.85 -17.83
C PRO A 214 1.15 10.61 -18.26
N ASP A 215 0.88 9.42 -18.79
CA ASP A 215 -0.48 8.93 -18.94
C ASP A 215 -1.05 8.49 -17.59
N LEU A 216 -0.24 7.87 -16.73
CA LEU A 216 -0.66 7.37 -15.41
C LEU A 216 0.45 7.59 -14.38
N CYS A 217 0.07 7.96 -13.16
CA CYS A 217 0.96 7.88 -12.00
C CYS A 217 0.52 6.76 -11.05
N VAL A 218 1.50 6.02 -10.52
CA VAL A 218 1.27 4.94 -9.54
C VAL A 218 1.98 5.30 -8.25
N THR A 219 1.30 5.28 -7.12
CA THR A 219 1.88 5.49 -5.79
C THR A 219 1.86 4.21 -4.97
N ALA A 220 2.99 3.90 -4.34
CA ALA A 220 3.10 2.87 -3.32
C ALA A 220 3.96 3.40 -2.17
N ALA A 221 3.34 3.72 -1.03
CA ALA A 221 4.02 4.24 0.15
C ALA A 221 5.01 5.41 -0.11
N TYR A 222 4.68 6.33 -1.02
CA TYR A 222 5.48 7.54 -1.29
C TYR A 222 5.56 8.46 -0.06
N GLY A 223 4.42 8.62 0.63
CA GLY A 223 4.31 9.25 1.94
C GLY A 223 4.26 10.79 1.95
N ASN A 224 4.44 11.47 0.82
CA ASN A 224 4.16 12.90 0.71
C ASN A 224 2.75 13.10 0.16
N LEU A 225 2.08 14.16 0.62
CA LEU A 225 0.79 14.57 0.05
C LEU A 225 1.02 15.16 -1.35
N LEU A 226 0.25 14.69 -2.32
CA LEU A 226 0.29 15.19 -3.69
C LEU A 226 -0.64 16.41 -3.82
N PRO A 227 -0.13 17.58 -4.26
CA PRO A 227 -0.97 18.77 -4.43
C PRO A 227 -1.91 18.64 -5.64
N PRO A 228 -3.00 19.41 -5.72
CA PRO A 228 -3.90 19.41 -6.87
C PRO A 228 -3.17 19.60 -8.21
N ASN A 229 -2.25 20.57 -8.27
CA ASN A 229 -1.44 20.82 -9.47
C ASN A 229 -0.61 19.63 -9.96
N PHE A 230 -0.29 18.67 -9.07
CA PHE A 230 0.32 17.40 -9.47
C PHE A 230 -0.74 16.42 -9.97
N LEU A 231 -1.86 16.30 -9.25
CA LEU A 231 -2.93 15.35 -9.57
C LEU A 231 -3.59 15.62 -10.93
N ASP A 232 -3.53 16.87 -11.40
CA ASP A 232 -4.04 17.27 -12.72
C ASP A 232 -3.08 16.94 -13.88
N ILE A 233 -1.84 16.51 -13.60
CA ILE A 233 -0.83 16.23 -14.64
C ILE A 233 -1.11 14.92 -15.40
N PRO A 234 -1.37 13.77 -14.74
CA PRO A 234 -1.48 12.50 -15.45
C PRO A 234 -2.84 12.36 -16.14
N THR A 235 -2.84 11.98 -17.42
CA THR A 235 -4.06 11.88 -18.25
C THR A 235 -5.15 11.00 -17.63
N PHE A 236 -4.77 9.82 -17.13
CA PHE A 236 -5.66 8.86 -16.49
C PHE A 236 -5.62 8.92 -14.95
N GLY A 237 -4.99 9.97 -14.42
CA GLY A 237 -4.90 10.24 -12.99
C GLY A 237 -3.78 9.49 -12.27
N THR A 238 -3.87 9.51 -10.94
CA THR A 238 -2.93 8.84 -10.05
C THR A 238 -3.64 7.73 -9.31
N VAL A 239 -3.04 6.53 -9.24
CA VAL A 239 -3.56 5.39 -8.47
C VAL A 239 -2.64 5.04 -7.32
N ASN A 240 -3.21 4.59 -6.20
CA ASN A 240 -2.50 4.21 -5.00
C ASN A 240 -2.80 2.77 -4.59
N ILE A 241 -1.76 2.05 -4.19
CA ILE A 241 -1.89 0.79 -3.46
C ILE A 241 -1.97 1.12 -1.97
N HIS A 242 -3.16 1.02 -1.39
CA HIS A 242 -3.43 1.34 0.00
C HIS A 242 -3.71 0.08 0.82
N PRO A 243 -2.89 -0.26 1.83
CA PRO A 243 -2.99 -1.53 2.55
C PRO A 243 -4.06 -1.50 3.67
N SER A 244 -5.30 -1.16 3.30
CA SER A 244 -6.50 -1.37 4.12
C SER A 244 -7.74 -1.61 3.26
N GLU A 245 -8.86 -1.96 3.92
CA GLU A 245 -10.20 -2.02 3.34
C GLU A 245 -10.80 -0.61 3.28
N LEU A 246 -10.45 0.18 2.26
CA LEU A 246 -11.07 1.49 2.09
C LEU A 246 -12.60 1.36 1.99
N PRO A 247 -13.37 2.26 2.61
CA PRO A 247 -12.99 3.52 3.29
C PRO A 247 -12.45 3.41 4.72
N CYS A 248 -12.36 2.21 5.30
CA CYS A 248 -11.80 2.05 6.64
C CYS A 248 -10.29 2.29 6.63
N LEU A 249 -9.76 2.82 7.75
CA LEU A 249 -8.32 3.02 7.98
C LEU A 249 -7.62 3.90 6.91
N ARG A 250 -8.26 5.00 6.47
CA ARG A 250 -7.60 6.05 5.68
C ARG A 250 -6.42 6.65 6.47
N GLY A 251 -5.28 6.86 5.81
CA GLY A 251 -4.14 7.54 6.39
C GLY A 251 -2.85 6.70 6.47
N PRO A 252 -1.85 7.18 7.23
CA PRO A 252 -0.46 6.74 7.04
C PRO A 252 -0.06 5.41 7.69
N ALA A 253 -0.85 4.83 8.60
CA ALA A 253 -0.45 3.62 9.35
C ALA A 253 -1.52 2.50 9.41
N PRO A 254 -2.19 2.16 8.29
CA PRO A 254 -3.35 1.27 8.30
C PRO A 254 -3.05 -0.13 8.86
N VAL A 255 -1.96 -0.77 8.43
CA VAL A 255 -1.63 -2.15 8.83
C VAL A 255 -1.35 -2.25 10.33
N GLN A 256 -0.54 -1.33 10.86
CA GLN A 256 -0.24 -1.30 12.30
C GLN A 256 -1.52 -1.06 13.10
N ARG A 257 -2.35 -0.11 12.68
CA ARG A 257 -3.62 0.20 13.36
C ARG A 257 -4.61 -0.96 13.32
N ALA A 258 -4.68 -1.72 12.23
CA ALA A 258 -5.49 -2.93 12.15
C ALA A 258 -5.01 -4.01 13.15
N ILE A 259 -3.70 -4.29 13.18
CA ILE A 259 -3.13 -5.29 14.10
C ILE A 259 -3.33 -4.88 15.56
N LEU A 260 -3.19 -3.59 15.89
CA LEU A 260 -3.47 -3.04 17.22
C LEU A 260 -4.94 -3.21 17.65
N ARG A 261 -5.89 -3.17 16.71
CA ARG A 261 -7.31 -3.46 16.96
C ARG A 261 -7.58 -4.96 17.15
N GLY A 262 -6.56 -5.80 16.97
CA GLY A 262 -6.68 -7.25 17.03
C GLY A 262 -7.11 -7.88 15.70
N ASP A 263 -7.16 -7.11 14.61
CA ASP A 263 -7.56 -7.63 13.30
C ASP A 263 -6.54 -8.68 12.82
N ARG A 264 -7.07 -9.77 12.26
CA ARG A 264 -6.27 -10.86 11.63
C ARG A 264 -6.65 -11.14 10.19
N ARG A 265 -7.63 -10.39 9.68
CA ARG A 265 -7.96 -10.32 8.27
C ARG A 265 -7.76 -8.88 7.83
N LEU A 266 -6.72 -8.67 7.04
CA LEU A 266 -6.37 -7.39 6.45
C LEU A 266 -6.90 -7.32 5.01
N CYS A 267 -6.75 -6.16 4.39
CA CYS A 267 -7.14 -5.91 3.02
C CYS A 267 -6.16 -4.93 2.37
N VAL A 268 -6.00 -5.02 1.06
CA VAL A 268 -5.36 -4.02 0.22
C VAL A 268 -6.36 -3.52 -0.80
N SER A 269 -6.41 -2.21 -0.99
CA SER A 269 -7.23 -1.53 -1.97
C SER A 269 -6.35 -0.89 -3.03
N LEU A 270 -6.74 -1.04 -4.29
CA LEU A 270 -6.27 -0.20 -5.38
C LEU A 270 -7.31 0.91 -5.58
N ALA A 271 -6.90 2.17 -5.49
CA ALA A 271 -7.82 3.30 -5.55
C ALA A 271 -7.19 4.50 -6.26
N PHE A 272 -8.01 5.36 -6.84
CA PHE A 272 -7.54 6.65 -7.34
C PHE A 272 -7.11 7.56 -6.19
N THR A 273 -6.14 8.43 -6.45
CA THR A 273 -5.68 9.45 -5.52
C THR A 273 -6.38 10.76 -5.83
N VAL A 274 -7.02 11.33 -4.82
CA VAL A 274 -7.58 12.69 -4.83
C VAL A 274 -6.90 13.51 -3.74
N PHE A 275 -7.10 14.84 -3.74
CA PHE A 275 -6.49 15.71 -2.76
C PHE A 275 -6.87 15.34 -1.30
N ARG A 276 -8.09 14.88 -1.09
CA ARG A 276 -8.53 14.31 0.19
C ARG A 276 -7.86 12.96 0.40
N MET A 277 -7.11 12.84 1.50
CA MET A 277 -6.31 11.66 1.84
C MET A 277 -7.12 10.35 1.74
N ASP A 278 -6.64 9.45 0.88
CA ASP A 278 -7.16 8.09 0.65
C ASP A 278 -8.68 8.01 0.40
N ALA A 279 -9.26 9.07 -0.20
CA ALA A 279 -10.71 9.19 -0.42
C ALA A 279 -11.14 9.04 -1.88
N GLY A 280 -10.24 8.68 -2.80
CA GLY A 280 -10.60 8.50 -4.20
C GLY A 280 -11.31 7.17 -4.46
N LYS A 281 -11.90 7.04 -5.65
CA LYS A 281 -12.69 5.86 -6.01
C LYS A 281 -11.87 4.58 -5.94
N ILE A 282 -12.49 3.51 -5.46
CA ILE A 282 -11.88 2.19 -5.33
C ILE A 282 -12.01 1.45 -6.66
N ILE A 283 -10.88 0.96 -7.17
CA ILE A 283 -10.79 0.13 -8.38
C ILE A 283 -11.01 -1.34 -8.02
N GLY A 284 -10.40 -1.80 -6.93
CA GLY A 284 -10.54 -3.18 -6.47
C GLY A 284 -9.93 -3.42 -5.09
N GLN A 285 -10.29 -4.56 -4.49
CA GLN A 285 -9.84 -4.96 -3.15
C GLN A 285 -9.53 -6.45 -3.08
N LYS A 286 -8.48 -6.84 -2.35
CA LYS A 286 -8.18 -8.24 -2.01
C LYS A 286 -7.91 -8.36 -0.50
N TRP A 287 -8.31 -9.48 0.10
CA TRP A 287 -8.15 -9.75 1.53
C TRP A 287 -6.95 -10.65 1.81
N LEU A 288 -6.34 -10.47 2.97
CA LEU A 288 -5.20 -11.24 3.46
C LEU A 288 -5.42 -11.68 4.90
N SER A 289 -5.41 -12.99 5.14
CA SER A 289 -5.33 -13.52 6.51
C SER A 289 -3.88 -13.53 6.98
N ILE A 290 -3.65 -13.04 8.21
CA ILE A 290 -2.34 -13.03 8.85
C ILE A 290 -2.29 -14.00 10.04
N GLY A 291 -1.11 -14.56 10.28
CA GLY A 291 -0.88 -15.47 11.41
C GLY A 291 -0.99 -14.78 12.76
N SER A 292 -1.11 -15.56 13.84
CA SER A 292 -1.26 -15.00 15.19
C SER A 292 -0.09 -14.11 15.59
N ASN A 293 1.13 -14.46 15.18
CA ASN A 293 2.40 -13.81 15.54
C ASN A 293 2.99 -13.00 14.39
N GLU A 294 2.26 -12.82 13.30
CA GLU A 294 2.75 -12.11 12.12
C GLU A 294 2.88 -10.62 12.43
N THR A 295 4.04 -10.05 12.11
CA THR A 295 4.35 -8.65 12.38
C THR A 295 3.89 -7.75 11.24
N SER A 296 3.70 -6.46 11.54
CA SER A 296 3.21 -5.49 10.57
C SER A 296 4.05 -5.40 9.30
N ASP A 297 5.38 -5.58 9.41
CA ASP A 297 6.30 -5.48 8.27
C ASP A 297 6.17 -6.65 7.30
N VAL A 298 5.98 -7.86 7.82
CA VAL A 298 5.70 -9.06 7.01
C VAL A 298 4.34 -8.94 6.34
N ALA A 299 3.32 -8.56 7.11
CA ALA A 299 1.97 -8.35 6.58
C ALA A 299 1.94 -7.25 5.50
N LEU A 300 2.63 -6.12 5.74
CA LEU A 300 2.72 -5.02 4.79
C LEU A 300 3.37 -5.46 3.47
N SER A 301 4.47 -6.21 3.54
CA SER A 301 5.16 -6.72 2.35
C SER A 301 4.24 -7.60 1.51
N ARG A 302 3.49 -8.52 2.15
CA ARG A 302 2.51 -9.38 1.46
C ARG A 302 1.35 -8.59 0.85
N LEU A 303 0.85 -7.58 1.56
CA LEU A 303 -0.21 -6.69 1.04
C LEU A 303 0.26 -5.91 -0.19
N PHE A 304 1.50 -5.41 -0.20
CA PHE A 304 2.04 -4.74 -1.39
C PHE A 304 2.29 -5.71 -2.55
N SER A 305 2.71 -6.95 -2.31
CA SER A 305 2.77 -7.97 -3.37
C SER A 305 1.39 -8.21 -4.00
N ILE A 306 0.36 -8.41 -3.18
CA ILE A 306 -1.02 -8.60 -3.66
C ILE A 306 -1.51 -7.34 -4.41
N GLY A 307 -1.23 -6.15 -3.87
CA GLY A 307 -1.58 -4.89 -4.50
C GLY A 307 -0.84 -4.64 -5.83
N SER A 308 0.38 -5.14 -5.95
CA SER A 308 1.19 -5.11 -7.17
C SER A 308 0.56 -5.97 -8.26
N GLU A 309 0.18 -7.21 -7.92
CA GLU A 309 -0.56 -8.10 -8.82
C GLU A 309 -1.86 -7.44 -9.31
N MET A 310 -2.64 -6.85 -8.39
CA MET A 310 -3.86 -6.12 -8.74
C MET A 310 -3.60 -4.94 -9.67
N LEU A 311 -2.53 -4.18 -9.42
CA LEU A 311 -2.14 -3.05 -10.26
C LEU A 311 -1.83 -3.53 -11.68
N VAL A 312 -0.98 -4.54 -11.83
CA VAL A 312 -0.58 -5.10 -13.13
C VAL A 312 -1.80 -5.65 -13.88
N GLU A 313 -2.68 -6.40 -13.20
CA GLU A 313 -3.95 -6.90 -13.74
C GLU A 313 -4.85 -5.76 -14.26
N SER A 314 -4.81 -4.59 -13.60
CA SER A 314 -5.65 -3.43 -13.91
C SER A 314 -5.06 -2.49 -14.97
N MET A 315 -3.80 -2.66 -15.37
CA MET A 315 -3.10 -1.74 -16.29
C MET A 315 -3.87 -1.48 -17.60
N PRO A 316 -4.44 -2.49 -18.31
CA PRO A 316 -5.18 -2.24 -19.54
C PRO A 316 -6.41 -1.33 -19.35
N GLU A 317 -7.12 -1.46 -18.23
CA GLU A 317 -8.29 -0.62 -17.92
C GLU A 317 -7.88 0.78 -17.45
N LEU A 318 -6.79 0.89 -16.70
CA LEU A 318 -6.21 2.15 -16.27
C LEU A 318 -5.73 2.98 -17.48
N LEU A 319 -4.98 2.36 -18.39
CA LEU A 319 -4.39 3.02 -19.56
C LEU A 319 -5.39 3.29 -20.70
N SER A 320 -6.59 2.71 -20.63
CA SER A 320 -7.70 3.02 -21.54
C SER A 320 -8.68 4.03 -20.95
N GLY A 321 -8.52 4.42 -19.69
CA GLY A 321 -9.44 5.30 -18.96
C GLY A 321 -10.70 4.60 -18.43
N ARG A 322 -10.99 3.36 -18.84
CA ARG A 322 -12.19 2.61 -18.41
C ARG A 322 -12.28 2.47 -16.88
N ALA A 323 -11.13 2.32 -16.21
CA ALA A 323 -11.10 2.20 -14.75
C ALA A 323 -11.71 3.42 -14.02
N GLN A 324 -11.63 4.63 -14.59
CA GLN A 324 -12.24 5.83 -13.99
C GLN A 324 -13.78 5.77 -14.02
N GLU A 325 -14.34 5.10 -15.02
CA GLU A 325 -15.78 4.93 -15.20
C GLU A 325 -16.35 3.82 -14.30
N THR A 326 -15.58 2.74 -14.11
CA THR A 326 -16.01 1.56 -13.36
C THR A 326 -15.66 1.60 -11.87
N ALA A 327 -14.73 2.47 -11.44
CA ALA A 327 -14.35 2.58 -10.03
C ALA A 327 -15.50 3.09 -9.14
N THR A 328 -15.55 2.55 -7.93
CA THR A 328 -16.66 2.75 -6.98
C THR A 328 -16.36 3.89 -6.00
N GLU A 329 -17.32 4.79 -5.80
CA GLU A 329 -17.23 5.83 -4.77
C GLU A 329 -17.15 5.22 -3.37
N GLN A 330 -16.40 5.87 -2.48
CA GLN A 330 -16.29 5.42 -1.10
C GLN A 330 -17.52 5.84 -0.28
N ASP A 331 -18.07 4.91 0.51
CA ASP A 331 -19.12 5.21 1.47
C ASP A 331 -18.56 5.99 2.67
N GLU A 332 -18.85 7.30 2.71
CA GLU A 332 -18.33 8.20 3.76
C GLU A 332 -18.83 7.82 5.17
N THR A 333 -19.91 7.04 5.31
CA THR A 333 -20.41 6.59 6.64
C THR A 333 -19.53 5.51 7.28
N ARG A 334 -18.70 4.82 6.49
CA ARG A 334 -17.80 3.75 6.95
C ARG A 334 -16.37 4.22 7.21
N VAL A 335 -16.08 5.52 7.04
CA VAL A 335 -14.72 6.06 7.15
C VAL A 335 -14.19 5.92 8.56
N THR A 336 -13.00 5.35 8.67
CA THR A 336 -12.17 5.39 9.87
C THR A 336 -10.76 5.81 9.49
N HIS A 337 -10.00 6.31 10.46
CA HIS A 337 -8.66 6.83 10.21
C HIS A 337 -7.57 5.98 10.88
N ALA A 338 -6.44 5.87 10.20
CA ALA A 338 -5.24 5.23 10.66
C ALA A 338 -4.14 6.28 10.91
N PRO A 339 -4.22 7.05 12.03
CA PRO A 339 -3.31 8.15 12.28
C PRO A 339 -1.87 7.66 12.41
N LYS A 340 -0.92 8.56 12.10
CA LYS A 340 0.51 8.29 12.21
C LYS A 340 0.85 7.83 13.63
N LEU A 341 1.69 6.80 13.75
CA LEU A 341 2.13 6.30 15.06
C LEU A 341 3.08 7.31 15.72
N SER A 342 3.12 7.32 17.04
CA SER A 342 4.12 8.05 17.83
C SER A 342 5.10 7.08 18.53
N LYS A 343 6.21 7.60 19.09
CA LYS A 343 7.17 6.74 19.81
C LYS A 343 6.59 6.23 21.13
N GLU A 344 5.77 7.04 21.75
CA GLU A 344 5.16 6.81 23.05
C GLU A 344 4.20 5.60 23.01
N GLU A 345 3.55 5.38 21.86
CA GLU A 345 2.68 4.21 21.63
C GLU A 345 3.44 2.88 21.70
N GLY A 346 4.76 2.89 21.53
CA GLY A 346 5.62 1.71 21.68
C GLY A 346 5.93 1.35 23.14
N VAL A 347 5.55 2.18 24.11
CA VAL A 347 5.82 1.92 25.53
C VAL A 347 4.73 1.01 26.10
N LEU A 348 5.06 -0.27 26.27
CA LEU A 348 4.19 -1.27 26.86
C LEU A 348 3.92 -0.95 28.34
N GLN A 349 2.68 -1.19 28.76
CA GLN A 349 2.24 -1.07 30.15
C GLN A 349 1.73 -2.43 30.67
N PRO A 350 2.60 -3.40 31.00
CA PRO A 350 2.19 -4.77 31.32
C PRO A 350 1.34 -4.91 32.59
N HIS A 351 1.27 -3.87 33.41
CA HIS A 351 0.46 -3.80 34.63
C HIS A 351 -0.97 -3.32 34.36
N VAL A 352 -1.22 -2.74 33.19
CA VAL A 352 -2.54 -2.26 32.74
C VAL A 352 -3.08 -3.12 31.60
N MET A 353 -2.20 -3.50 30.68
CA MET A 353 -2.54 -4.25 29.47
C MET A 353 -2.62 -5.75 29.74
N THR A 354 -3.52 -6.42 29.04
CA THR A 354 -3.55 -7.88 28.94
C THR A 354 -2.33 -8.39 28.16
N ALA A 355 -2.01 -9.67 28.33
CA ALA A 355 -0.96 -10.33 27.56
C ALA A 355 -1.22 -10.26 26.04
N LYS A 356 -2.49 -10.35 25.62
CA LYS A 356 -2.88 -10.24 24.21
C LYS A 356 -2.63 -8.83 23.66
N GLU A 357 -3.02 -7.78 24.39
CA GLU A 357 -2.77 -6.40 23.95
C GLU A 357 -1.26 -6.12 23.86
N CYS A 358 -0.47 -6.58 24.83
CA CYS A 358 0.99 -6.46 24.77
C CYS A 358 1.56 -7.16 23.54
N HIS A 359 1.08 -8.38 23.27
CA HIS A 359 1.47 -9.15 22.09
C HIS A 359 1.10 -8.41 20.79
N ASP A 360 -0.12 -7.89 20.68
CA ASP A 360 -0.58 -7.18 19.48
C ASP A 360 0.20 -5.88 19.24
N VAL A 361 0.58 -5.16 20.30
CA VAL A 361 1.50 -4.01 20.22
C VAL A 361 2.87 -4.43 19.72
N CYS A 362 3.43 -5.54 20.22
CA CYS A 362 4.70 -6.09 19.72
C CYS A 362 4.64 -6.45 18.24
N CYS A 363 3.57 -7.11 17.79
CA CYS A 363 3.39 -7.46 16.38
C CYS A 363 3.19 -6.23 15.49
N ALA A 364 2.37 -5.27 15.93
CA ALA A 364 2.03 -4.09 15.16
C ALA A 364 3.19 -3.08 15.05
N LEU A 365 4.01 -2.94 16.10
CA LEU A 365 5.02 -1.87 16.21
C LEU A 365 6.46 -2.39 16.11
N ASN A 366 6.66 -3.62 15.63
CA ASN A 366 7.94 -4.33 15.60
C ASN A 366 9.12 -3.53 15.02
N ILE A 367 8.92 -2.84 13.88
CA ILE A 367 9.98 -2.07 13.21
C ILE A 367 10.08 -0.65 13.73
N TRP A 368 8.95 0.06 13.71
CA TRP A 368 8.86 1.42 14.19
C TRP A 368 7.49 1.64 14.83
N PRO A 369 7.41 2.28 16.00
CA PRO A 369 8.52 2.82 16.81
C PRO A 369 9.42 1.77 17.50
N GLY A 370 9.09 0.49 17.40
CA GLY A 370 9.62 -0.55 18.28
C GLY A 370 8.87 -0.54 19.61
N THR A 371 9.00 -1.63 20.37
CA THR A 371 8.37 -1.73 21.70
C THR A 371 9.39 -1.66 22.82
N SER A 372 9.03 -1.01 23.92
CA SER A 372 9.84 -0.91 25.14
C SER A 372 8.98 -1.06 26.39
N VAL A 373 9.59 -1.36 27.53
CA VAL A 373 8.91 -1.41 28.82
C VAL A 373 9.73 -0.66 29.85
N ASN A 374 9.07 0.15 30.68
CA ASN A 374 9.73 0.86 31.77
C ASN A 374 9.82 -0.03 33.00
N CYS A 375 11.03 -0.55 33.27
CA CYS A 375 11.33 -1.30 34.48
C CYS A 375 11.86 -0.34 35.55
N ASN A 376 11.00 0.18 36.41
CA ASN A 376 11.44 0.86 37.63
C ASN A 376 11.94 -0.21 38.61
N CYS A 377 13.25 -0.46 38.61
CA CYS A 377 13.88 -1.30 39.61
C CYS A 377 13.75 -0.63 40.98
N VAL A 378 12.77 -1.05 41.78
CA VAL A 378 12.70 -0.67 43.19
C VAL A 378 13.92 -1.29 43.87
N THR A 379 14.85 -0.45 44.34
CA THR A 379 15.94 -0.92 45.17
C THR A 379 15.35 -1.61 46.40
N PRO A 380 15.73 -2.87 46.70
CA PRO A 380 15.17 -3.56 47.85
C PRO A 380 15.46 -2.75 49.11
N VAL A 381 14.40 -2.33 49.81
CA VAL A 381 14.51 -1.69 51.12
C VAL A 381 15.26 -2.67 52.01
N LYS A 382 16.47 -2.30 52.45
CA LYS A 382 17.19 -3.06 53.49
C LYS A 382 16.24 -3.15 54.69
N LYS A 383 15.72 -4.34 54.99
CA LYS A 383 15.03 -4.57 56.26
C LYS A 383 16.02 -4.18 57.36
N GLY A 384 15.76 -3.07 58.03
CA GLY A 384 16.50 -2.66 59.21
C GLY A 384 16.53 -3.83 60.18
N GLY A 385 17.73 -4.24 60.57
CA GLY A 385 17.92 -5.23 61.61
C GLY A 385 17.18 -4.76 62.86
N LYS A 386 16.31 -5.62 63.40
CA LYS A 386 15.81 -5.46 64.76
C LYS A 386 17.02 -5.58 65.68
N GLY A 387 17.38 -4.48 66.33
CA GLY A 387 18.19 -4.49 67.54
C GLY A 387 17.34 -4.88 68.74
#